data_AF-A0A7X1GRM5-F1
#
_entry.id   AF-A0A7X1GRM5-F1
#
_cell.length_a   1.000
_cell.length_b   1.000
_cell.length_c   1.000
_cell.angle_alpha   90.00
_cell.angle_beta   90.00
_cell.angle_gamma   90.00
#
_symmetry.space_group_name_H-M   'P 1'
#
loop_
_entity.id
_entity.type
_entity.pdbx_description
1 polymer ?
#
loop_
_entity_poly.entity_id
_entity_poly.type
_entity_poly.pdbx_seq_one_letter_code
_entity_poly.pdbx_strand_id
1 'polypeptide(L)'
;MENNNSQKKSGQTLSIIALLLIGGLLAFEIWQVKNQGEKIAELLSEIEVVKTELAEFKSEVSILSNVSGELKEKTEKIFNDLLEIKLEKLMEDPSRVNFTESTIQNIGNGFFVTDLEMKEHLTGIKLSGRVINTQSVRHENITFKAFMSGQVKAFTINRISPGNSTKFSVYIPDVDVKMTTYGSIQYQRSSVEYFIK
;
A
#
# COMPACT_ATOMS: atom_id res chain seq x y z
N MET A 1 -27.20 65.22 88.65
CA MET A 1 -26.79 63.79 88.63
C MET A 1 -27.05 63.09 87.28
N GLU A 2 -27.33 63.81 86.18
CA GLU A 2 -27.69 63.19 84.88
C GLU A 2 -26.50 62.85 83.95
N ASN A 3 -25.29 63.37 84.21
CA ASN A 3 -24.18 63.27 83.26
C ASN A 3 -23.47 61.89 83.25
N ASN A 4 -23.63 61.07 84.30
CA ASN A 4 -22.99 59.75 84.39
C ASN A 4 -23.71 58.64 83.61
N ASN A 5 -24.99 58.83 83.26
CA ASN A 5 -25.79 57.80 82.59
C ASN A 5 -25.60 57.82 81.05
N SER A 6 -25.21 58.95 80.48
CA SER A 6 -24.94 59.12 79.04
C SER A 6 -23.59 58.50 78.64
N GLN A 7 -22.53 58.73 79.42
CA GLN A 7 -21.21 58.11 79.17
C GLN A 7 -21.23 56.58 79.31
N LYS A 8 -22.00 56.03 80.26
CA LYS A 8 -22.16 54.58 80.45
C LYS A 8 -22.88 53.91 79.27
N LYS A 9 -23.93 54.56 78.72
CA LYS A 9 -24.64 54.09 77.53
C LYS A 9 -23.76 54.12 76.28
N SER A 10 -22.98 55.18 76.09
CA SER A 10 -22.04 55.32 74.96
C SER A 10 -20.94 54.24 74.96
N GLY A 11 -20.35 53.93 76.12
CA GLY A 11 -19.35 52.87 76.26
C GLY A 11 -19.91 51.46 76.00
N GLN A 12 -21.15 51.20 76.43
CA GLN A 12 -21.84 49.94 76.14
C GLN A 12 -22.16 49.79 74.65
N THR A 13 -22.62 50.84 73.97
CA THR A 13 -22.87 50.77 72.52
C THR A 13 -21.58 50.52 71.72
N LEU A 14 -20.46 51.15 72.09
CA LEU A 14 -19.17 50.91 71.43
C LEU A 14 -18.66 49.49 71.64
N SER A 15 -18.82 48.93 72.85
CA SER A 15 -18.44 47.54 73.14
C SER A 15 -19.28 46.52 72.36
N ILE A 16 -20.59 46.77 72.22
CA ILE A 16 -21.49 45.92 71.43
C ILE A 16 -21.10 45.97 69.94
N ILE A 17 -20.81 47.16 69.40
CA ILE A 17 -20.37 47.32 68.01
C ILE A 17 -19.04 46.59 67.77
N ALA A 18 -18.08 46.71 68.69
CA ALA A 18 -16.80 46.01 68.59
C ALA A 18 -16.97 44.49 68.60
N LEU A 19 -17.82 43.95 69.47
CA LEU A 19 -18.12 42.52 69.51
C LEU A 19 -18.82 42.02 68.24
N LEU A 20 -19.74 42.80 67.67
CA LEU A 20 -20.40 42.46 66.41
C LEU A 20 -19.42 42.47 65.23
N LEU A 21 -18.48 43.42 65.19
CA LEU A 21 -17.44 43.46 64.17
C LEU A 21 -16.50 42.25 64.26
N ILE A 22 -16.08 41.89 65.47
CA ILE A 22 -15.23 40.70 65.70
C ILE A 22 -15.99 39.42 65.32
N GLY A 23 -17.26 39.29 65.73
CA GLY A 23 -18.09 38.14 65.37
C GLY A 23 -18.32 38.02 63.86
N GLY A 24 -18.54 39.14 63.18
CA GLY A 24 -18.70 39.19 61.71
C GLY A 24 -17.42 38.78 60.97
N LEU A 25 -16.25 39.24 61.43
CA LEU A 25 -14.95 38.84 60.88
C LEU A 25 -14.70 37.33 61.02
N LEU A 26 -14.93 36.78 62.23
CA LEU A 26 -14.78 35.34 62.46
C LEU A 26 -15.75 34.51 61.61
N ALA A 27 -17.01 34.94 61.49
CA ALA A 27 -17.99 34.24 60.66
C ALA A 27 -17.61 34.27 59.17
N PHE A 28 -17.05 35.40 58.70
CA PHE A 28 -16.57 35.54 57.32
C PHE A 28 -15.37 34.62 57.04
N GLU A 29 -14.38 34.56 57.95
CA GLU A 29 -13.24 33.65 57.82
C GLU A 29 -13.68 32.18 57.80
N ILE A 30 -14.60 31.78 58.70
CA ILE A 30 -15.16 30.42 58.73
C ILE A 30 -15.87 30.09 57.41
N TRP A 31 -16.67 31.02 56.88
CA TRP A 31 -17.34 30.84 55.59
C TRP A 31 -16.35 30.69 54.44
N GLN A 32 -15.29 31.51 54.42
CA GLN A 32 -14.26 31.45 53.40
C GLN A 32 -13.50 30.12 53.42
N VAL A 33 -13.11 29.64 54.61
CA VAL A 33 -12.47 28.33 54.80
C VAL A 33 -13.37 27.20 54.34
N LYS A 34 -14.67 27.24 54.68
CA LYS A 34 -15.64 26.24 54.23
C LYS A 34 -15.77 26.20 52.71
N ASN A 35 -15.94 27.35 52.07
CA ASN A 35 -16.08 27.46 50.62
C ASN A 35 -14.80 27.02 49.88
N GLN A 36 -13.62 27.30 50.44
CA GLN A 36 -12.36 26.78 49.91
C GLN A 36 -12.25 25.26 50.06
N GLY A 37 -12.70 24.71 51.19
CA GLY A 37 -12.73 23.26 51.42
C GLY A 37 -13.62 22.51 50.42
N GLU A 38 -14.79 23.07 50.10
CA GLU A 38 -15.71 22.51 49.09
C GLU A 38 -15.06 22.49 47.70
N LYS A 39 -14.42 23.59 47.28
CA LYS A 39 -13.68 23.64 46.00
C LYS A 39 -12.50 22.67 45.94
N ILE A 40 -11.76 22.51 47.04
CA ILE A 40 -10.65 21.56 47.10
C ILE A 40 -11.17 20.13 46.95
N ALA A 41 -12.29 19.79 47.61
CA ALA A 41 -12.89 18.47 47.49
C ALA A 41 -13.38 18.18 46.05
N GLU A 42 -13.99 19.16 45.39
CA GLU A 42 -14.41 19.07 43.99
C GLU A 42 -13.21 18.85 43.05
N LEU A 43 -12.17 19.68 43.16
CA LEU A 43 -10.95 19.54 42.36
C LEU A 43 -10.24 18.20 42.58
N LEU A 44 -10.23 17.68 43.82
CA LEU A 44 -9.67 16.36 44.10
C LEU A 44 -10.46 15.24 43.42
N SER A 45 -11.79 15.36 43.37
CA SER A 45 -12.64 14.42 42.64
C SER A 45 -12.36 14.47 41.15
N GLU A 46 -12.25 15.66 40.55
CA GLU A 46 -11.92 15.82 39.13
C GLU A 46 -10.54 15.24 38.80
N ILE A 47 -9.53 15.47 39.65
CA ILE A 47 -8.19 14.91 39.47
C ILE A 47 -8.22 13.37 39.46
N GLU A 48 -9.04 12.75 40.30
CA GLU A 48 -9.11 11.29 40.36
C GLU A 48 -9.82 10.69 39.14
N VAL A 49 -10.84 11.38 38.60
CA VAL A 49 -11.46 11.03 37.32
C VAL A 49 -10.43 11.13 36.20
N VAL A 50 -9.72 12.26 36.08
CA VAL A 50 -8.71 12.48 35.03
C VAL A 50 -7.58 11.46 35.10
N LYS A 51 -7.14 11.04 36.30
CA LYS A 51 -6.13 9.98 36.43
C LYS A 51 -6.63 8.63 35.89
N THR A 52 -7.89 8.33 36.13
CA THR A 52 -8.51 7.08 35.68
C THR A 52 -8.61 7.07 34.15
N GLU A 53 -9.13 8.16 33.57
CA GLU A 53 -9.20 8.34 32.12
C GLU A 53 -7.80 8.30 31.47
N LEU A 54 -6.79 8.89 32.11
CA LEU A 54 -5.41 8.84 31.62
C LEU A 54 -4.84 7.42 31.63
N ALA A 55 -5.18 6.61 32.64
CA ALA A 55 -4.75 5.21 32.72
C ALA A 55 -5.42 4.37 31.61
N GLU A 56 -6.71 4.58 31.36
CA GLU A 56 -7.44 3.93 30.27
C GLU A 56 -6.87 4.32 28.91
N PHE A 57 -6.68 5.62 28.65
CA PHE A 57 -6.09 6.12 27.41
C PHE A 57 -4.70 5.54 27.16
N LYS A 58 -3.86 5.43 28.20
CA LYS A 58 -2.53 4.81 28.08
C LYS A 58 -2.61 3.33 27.71
N SER A 59 -3.61 2.62 28.21
CA SER A 59 -3.87 1.23 27.85
C SER A 59 -4.26 1.11 26.37
N GLU A 60 -5.18 1.95 25.90
CA GLU A 60 -5.60 1.97 24.49
C GLU A 60 -4.45 2.28 23.53
N VAL A 61 -3.61 3.27 23.86
CA VAL A 61 -2.41 3.61 23.07
C VAL A 61 -1.44 2.42 22.97
N SER A 62 -1.29 1.64 24.05
CA SER A 62 -0.46 0.42 24.04
C SER A 62 -1.02 -0.64 23.08
N ILE A 63 -2.34 -0.85 23.10
CA ILE A 63 -3.02 -1.78 22.18
C ILE A 63 -2.85 -1.33 20.72
N LEU A 64 -3.09 -0.05 20.44
CA LEU A 64 -2.93 0.53 19.10
C LEU A 64 -1.50 0.38 18.58
N SER A 65 -0.49 0.59 19.43
CA SER A 65 0.91 0.39 19.07
C SER A 65 1.20 -1.06 18.66
N ASN A 66 0.67 -2.03 19.39
CA ASN A 66 0.84 -3.45 19.06
C ASN A 66 0.17 -3.81 17.73
N VAL A 67 -1.08 -3.39 17.55
CA VAL A 67 -1.83 -3.61 16.29
C VAL A 67 -1.09 -2.99 15.10
N SER A 68 -0.55 -1.78 15.25
CA SER A 68 0.25 -1.14 14.21
C SER A 68 1.52 -1.92 13.87
N GLY A 69 2.17 -2.55 14.86
CA GLY A 69 3.32 -3.41 14.66
C GLY A 69 2.98 -4.66 13.84
N GLU A 70 1.92 -5.38 14.23
CA GLU A 70 1.45 -6.57 13.52
C GLU A 70 1.02 -6.28 12.08
N LEU A 71 0.37 -5.13 11.85
CA LEU A 71 -0.06 -4.74 10.51
C LEU A 71 1.14 -4.46 9.59
N LYS A 72 2.20 -3.85 10.13
CA LYS A 72 3.44 -3.61 9.39
C LYS A 72 4.09 -4.93 8.96
N GLU A 73 4.23 -5.88 9.88
CA GLU A 73 4.80 -7.20 9.59
C GLU A 73 3.98 -7.96 8.52
N LYS A 74 2.64 -7.96 8.64
CA LYS A 74 1.77 -8.57 7.63
C LYS A 74 1.92 -7.91 6.26
N THR A 75 2.07 -6.59 6.23
CA THR A 75 2.25 -5.86 4.97
C THR A 75 3.58 -6.20 4.30
N GLU A 76 4.67 -6.28 5.08
CA GLU A 76 5.98 -6.71 4.57
C GLU A 76 5.95 -8.15 4.04
N LYS A 77 5.27 -9.05 4.75
CA LYS A 77 5.09 -10.44 4.29
C LYS A 77 4.31 -10.51 2.98
N ILE A 78 3.16 -9.84 2.89
CA ILE A 78 2.34 -9.80 1.66
C ILE A 78 3.15 -9.25 0.49
N PHE A 79 3.96 -8.21 0.73
CA PHE A 79 4.81 -7.64 -0.30
C PHE A 79 5.84 -8.65 -0.82
N ASN A 80 6.49 -9.40 0.07
CA ASN A 80 7.45 -10.43 -0.31
C ASN A 80 6.78 -11.59 -1.05
N ASP A 81 5.63 -12.08 -0.56
CA ASP A 81 4.85 -13.14 -1.21
C ASP A 81 4.44 -12.73 -2.64
N LEU A 82 4.04 -11.46 -2.83
CA LEU A 82 3.71 -10.91 -4.15
C LEU A 82 4.92 -10.85 -5.10
N LEU A 83 6.11 -10.52 -4.58
CA LEU A 83 7.33 -10.54 -5.38
C LEU A 83 7.68 -11.96 -5.83
N GLU A 84 7.54 -12.94 -4.94
CA GLU A 84 7.80 -14.34 -5.24
C GLU A 84 6.83 -14.86 -6.31
N ILE A 85 5.52 -14.64 -6.17
CA ILE A 85 4.51 -15.02 -7.17
C ILE A 85 4.81 -14.37 -8.53
N LYS A 86 5.26 -13.11 -8.53
CA LYS A 86 5.59 -12.42 -9.78
C LYS A 86 6.84 -13.03 -10.44
N LEU A 87 7.85 -13.40 -9.66
CA LEU A 87 9.04 -14.08 -10.16
C LEU A 87 8.71 -15.47 -10.70
N GLU A 88 7.91 -16.25 -9.96
CA GLU A 88 7.45 -17.58 -10.38
C GLU A 88 6.69 -17.50 -11.71
N LYS A 89 5.70 -16.61 -11.83
CA LYS A 89 4.96 -16.41 -13.09
C LYS A 89 5.84 -15.94 -14.25
N LEU A 90 6.91 -15.19 -13.97
CA LEU A 90 7.86 -14.75 -14.98
C LEU A 90 8.82 -15.86 -15.42
N MET A 91 9.00 -16.89 -14.60
CA MET A 91 9.76 -18.10 -14.92
C MET A 91 8.89 -19.18 -15.57
N GLU A 92 7.58 -19.17 -15.31
CA GLU A 92 6.63 -20.14 -15.86
C GLU A 92 6.08 -19.82 -17.25
N ASP A 93 6.16 -18.58 -17.77
CA ASP A 93 5.65 -18.30 -19.13
C ASP A 93 6.62 -18.87 -20.18
N PRO A 94 6.32 -20.03 -20.81
CA PRO A 94 7.19 -20.64 -21.80
C PRO A 94 7.23 -19.83 -23.10
N SER A 95 6.49 -18.73 -23.17
CA SER A 95 6.43 -17.81 -24.30
C SER A 95 7.37 -16.62 -24.14
N ARG A 96 8.04 -16.48 -22.99
CA ARG A 96 8.98 -15.38 -22.73
C ARG A 96 10.27 -15.60 -23.51
N VAL A 97 10.69 -14.55 -24.20
CA VAL A 97 11.82 -14.56 -25.13
C VAL A 97 12.76 -13.40 -24.81
N ASN A 98 14.06 -13.67 -24.80
CA ASN A 98 15.13 -12.68 -24.86
C ASN A 98 15.40 -12.33 -26.33
N PHE A 99 15.12 -11.09 -26.73
CA PHE A 99 15.30 -10.64 -28.11
C PHE A 99 16.73 -10.22 -28.45
N THR A 100 17.64 -10.20 -27.47
CA THR A 100 19.07 -9.90 -27.70
C THR A 100 19.92 -11.15 -27.90
N GLU A 101 19.36 -12.33 -27.62
CA GLU A 101 20.04 -13.60 -27.79
C GLU A 101 19.58 -14.30 -29.08
N SER A 102 20.53 -14.77 -29.88
CA SER A 102 20.26 -15.55 -31.09
C SER A 102 20.02 -17.05 -30.80
N THR A 103 19.96 -17.44 -29.53
CA THR A 103 19.79 -18.83 -29.08
C THR A 103 18.40 -19.38 -29.42
N ILE A 104 18.25 -20.70 -29.36
CA ILE A 104 16.94 -21.35 -29.53
C ILE A 104 16.16 -21.18 -28.23
N GLN A 105 14.97 -20.59 -28.32
CA GLN A 105 14.11 -20.28 -27.17
C GLN A 105 12.72 -20.86 -27.39
N ASN A 106 12.18 -21.52 -26.35
CA ASN A 106 10.83 -22.08 -26.40
C ASN A 106 9.81 -20.94 -26.47
N ILE A 107 8.74 -21.11 -27.26
CA ILE A 107 7.60 -20.19 -27.30
C ILE A 107 6.25 -20.89 -27.08
N GLY A 108 6.31 -22.10 -26.53
CA GLY A 108 5.16 -22.95 -26.22
C GLY A 108 4.58 -23.70 -27.43
N ASN A 109 3.66 -24.62 -27.14
CA ASN A 109 2.89 -25.36 -28.15
C ASN A 109 3.73 -26.11 -29.21
N GLY A 110 4.96 -26.52 -28.87
CA GLY A 110 5.85 -27.20 -29.82
C GLY A 110 6.50 -26.27 -30.85
N PHE A 111 6.51 -24.96 -30.59
CA PHE A 111 7.24 -23.98 -31.38
C PHE A 111 8.42 -23.40 -30.59
N PHE A 112 9.48 -23.10 -31.31
CA PHE A 112 10.66 -22.40 -30.80
C PHE A 112 10.99 -21.22 -31.72
N VAL A 113 11.75 -20.26 -31.21
CA VAL A 113 12.32 -19.16 -32.00
C VAL A 113 13.83 -19.18 -31.93
N THR A 114 14.47 -18.68 -32.99
CA THR A 114 15.93 -18.52 -33.08
C THR A 114 16.27 -17.39 -34.04
N ASP A 115 17.54 -16.99 -34.08
CA ASP A 115 18.05 -15.91 -34.93
C ASP A 115 17.29 -14.59 -34.75
N LEU A 116 16.88 -14.28 -33.52
CA LEU A 116 16.11 -13.08 -33.23
C LEU A 116 16.98 -11.83 -33.44
N GLU A 117 16.43 -10.86 -34.13
CA GLU A 117 17.05 -9.58 -34.40
C GLU A 117 16.01 -8.48 -34.24
N MET A 118 16.36 -7.44 -33.47
CA MET A 118 15.59 -6.21 -33.36
C MET A 118 16.34 -5.06 -33.98
N LYS A 119 15.65 -4.31 -34.85
CA LYS A 119 16.17 -3.08 -35.44
C LYS A 119 15.17 -1.95 -35.23
N GLU A 120 15.67 -0.76 -34.91
CA GLU A 120 14.85 0.45 -34.95
C GLU A 120 14.24 0.60 -36.35
N HIS A 121 12.94 0.89 -36.41
CA HIS A 121 12.23 1.06 -37.67
C HIS A 121 11.04 2.01 -37.48
N LEU A 122 11.02 3.12 -38.21
CA LEU A 122 9.97 4.15 -38.11
C LEU A 122 9.81 4.64 -36.66
N THR A 123 8.59 4.57 -36.09
CA THR A 123 8.30 4.96 -34.71
C THR A 123 8.44 3.83 -33.70
N GLY A 124 8.97 2.68 -34.10
CA GLY A 124 9.11 1.53 -33.21
C GLY A 124 10.23 0.61 -33.67
N ILE A 125 9.96 -0.69 -33.67
CA ILE A 125 10.97 -1.68 -34.04
C ILE A 125 10.47 -2.64 -35.11
N LYS A 126 11.42 -3.18 -35.86
CA LYS A 126 11.24 -4.37 -36.68
C LYS A 126 11.89 -5.56 -35.97
N LEU A 127 11.06 -6.48 -35.52
CA LEU A 127 11.49 -7.77 -34.95
C LEU A 127 11.50 -8.80 -36.09
N SER A 128 12.60 -9.53 -36.21
CA SER A 128 12.75 -10.63 -37.17
C SER A 128 13.41 -11.83 -36.52
N GLY A 129 13.21 -13.00 -37.12
CA GLY A 129 13.85 -14.23 -36.69
C GLY A 129 13.28 -15.44 -37.43
N ARG A 130 13.43 -16.62 -36.84
CA ARG A 130 12.88 -17.87 -37.38
C ARG A 130 12.02 -18.56 -36.32
N VAL A 131 10.87 -19.07 -36.73
CA VAL A 131 10.05 -19.99 -35.92
C VAL A 131 10.34 -21.42 -36.36
N ILE A 132 10.63 -22.31 -35.41
CA ILE A 132 10.88 -23.74 -35.59
C ILE A 132 9.63 -24.50 -35.15
N ASN A 133 9.20 -25.49 -35.94
CA ASN A 133 8.14 -26.43 -35.57
C ASN A 133 8.77 -27.76 -35.14
N THR A 134 8.65 -28.13 -33.87
CA THR A 134 9.15 -29.40 -33.35
C THR A 134 8.07 -30.50 -33.30
N GLN A 135 6.85 -30.19 -33.74
CA GLN A 135 5.74 -31.15 -33.79
C GLN A 135 5.83 -32.02 -35.05
N SER A 136 5.17 -33.18 -35.02
CA SER A 136 5.14 -34.15 -36.13
C SER A 136 4.13 -33.80 -37.23
N VAL A 137 3.49 -32.64 -37.17
CA VAL A 137 2.45 -32.21 -38.12
C VAL A 137 2.84 -30.93 -38.84
N ARG A 138 2.35 -30.77 -40.07
CA ARG A 138 2.54 -29.54 -40.85
C ARG A 138 1.50 -28.52 -40.40
N HIS A 139 1.94 -27.30 -40.15
CA HIS A 139 1.04 -26.19 -39.87
C HIS A 139 0.99 -25.21 -41.03
N GLU A 140 -0.19 -24.65 -41.27
CA GLU A 140 -0.48 -23.61 -42.25
C GLU A 140 -1.20 -22.43 -41.61
N ASN A 141 -1.06 -21.24 -42.20
CA ASN A 141 -1.67 -19.99 -41.76
C ASN A 141 -1.47 -19.72 -40.25
N ILE A 142 -0.26 -20.01 -39.75
CA ILE A 142 0.05 -19.96 -38.34
C ILE A 142 0.09 -18.51 -37.89
N THR A 143 -0.71 -18.17 -36.89
CA THR A 143 -0.76 -16.82 -36.31
C THR A 143 -0.08 -16.81 -34.95
N PHE A 144 0.84 -15.88 -34.76
CA PHE A 144 1.48 -15.58 -33.49
C PHE A 144 1.16 -14.14 -33.06
N LYS A 145 1.30 -13.85 -31.78
CA LYS A 145 1.33 -12.48 -31.24
C LYS A 145 2.67 -12.23 -30.56
N ALA A 146 3.33 -11.15 -30.94
CA ALA A 146 4.48 -10.61 -30.21
C ALA A 146 4.00 -9.54 -29.23
N PHE A 147 4.40 -9.67 -27.96
CA PHE A 147 4.13 -8.73 -26.88
C PHE A 147 5.44 -8.11 -26.43
N MET A 148 5.48 -6.79 -26.36
CA MET A 148 6.71 -6.08 -26.08
C MET A 148 6.40 -4.67 -25.56
N SER A 149 6.89 -4.34 -24.36
CA SER A 149 6.67 -3.02 -23.71
C SER A 149 5.20 -2.56 -23.71
N GLY A 150 4.26 -3.48 -23.48
CA GLY A 150 2.81 -3.21 -23.50
C GLY A 150 2.18 -3.15 -24.89
N GLN A 151 2.98 -3.15 -25.96
CA GLN A 151 2.51 -3.23 -27.34
C GLN A 151 2.30 -4.68 -27.77
N VAL A 152 1.32 -4.88 -28.64
CA VAL A 152 0.95 -6.21 -29.16
C VAL A 152 0.82 -6.16 -30.66
N LYS A 153 1.50 -7.08 -31.36
CA LYS A 153 1.35 -7.22 -32.80
C LYS A 153 1.22 -8.67 -33.22
N ALA A 154 0.20 -8.96 -34.01
CA ALA A 154 0.04 -10.25 -34.65
C ALA A 154 0.90 -10.35 -35.92
N PHE A 155 1.45 -11.52 -36.18
CA PHE A 155 2.08 -11.87 -37.44
C PHE A 155 1.71 -13.29 -37.86
N THR A 156 1.76 -13.55 -39.16
CA THR A 156 1.37 -14.83 -39.74
C THR A 156 2.53 -15.45 -40.49
N ILE A 157 2.70 -16.76 -40.34
CA ILE A 157 3.61 -17.58 -41.13
C ILE A 157 2.75 -18.53 -41.97
N ASN A 158 2.92 -18.48 -43.29
CA ASN A 158 2.07 -19.23 -44.21
C ASN A 158 2.14 -20.74 -43.98
N ARG A 159 3.34 -21.29 -43.73
CA ARG A 159 3.55 -22.73 -43.55
C ARG A 159 4.82 -23.03 -42.78
N ILE A 160 4.78 -24.03 -41.89
CA ILE A 160 5.98 -24.64 -41.29
C ILE A 160 5.80 -26.17 -41.23
N SER A 161 6.66 -26.90 -41.95
CA SER A 161 6.69 -28.37 -41.93
C SER A 161 7.29 -28.91 -40.61
N PRO A 162 7.03 -30.18 -40.26
CA PRO A 162 7.69 -30.84 -39.13
C PRO A 162 9.22 -30.71 -39.19
N GLY A 163 9.85 -30.40 -38.06
CA GLY A 163 11.31 -30.29 -37.93
C GLY A 163 11.95 -29.16 -38.74
N ASN A 164 11.16 -28.27 -39.34
CA ASN A 164 11.64 -27.15 -40.15
C ASN A 164 11.47 -25.81 -39.45
N SER A 165 12.10 -24.78 -40.00
CA SER A 165 11.98 -23.41 -39.53
C SER A 165 11.70 -22.41 -40.64
N THR A 166 10.88 -21.39 -40.35
CA THR A 166 10.48 -20.36 -41.31
C THR A 166 10.75 -18.98 -40.76
N LYS A 167 11.24 -18.07 -41.61
CA LYS A 167 11.54 -16.69 -41.24
C LYS A 167 10.25 -15.91 -41.00
N PHE A 168 10.29 -14.98 -40.05
CA PHE A 168 9.24 -13.99 -39.85
C PHE A 168 9.86 -12.59 -39.73
N SER A 169 9.03 -11.58 -39.99
CA SER A 169 9.36 -10.20 -39.68
C SER A 169 8.08 -9.45 -39.35
N VAL A 170 8.09 -8.73 -38.23
CA VAL A 170 6.94 -7.99 -37.72
C VAL A 170 7.38 -6.60 -37.27
N TYR A 171 6.60 -5.59 -37.63
CA TYR A 171 6.78 -4.23 -37.17
C TYR A 171 5.89 -3.96 -35.96
N ILE A 172 6.49 -3.51 -34.86
CA ILE A 172 5.82 -3.18 -33.60
C ILE A 172 6.03 -1.67 -33.36
N PRO A 173 4.99 -0.83 -33.47
CA PRO A 173 5.11 0.61 -33.28
C PRO A 173 5.32 0.96 -31.81
N ASP A 174 5.83 2.17 -31.56
CA ASP A 174 5.88 2.80 -30.23
C ASP A 174 6.65 1.98 -29.18
N VAL A 175 7.68 1.25 -29.62
CA VAL A 175 8.63 0.55 -28.75
C VAL A 175 10.05 1.06 -29.00
N ASP A 176 10.75 1.40 -27.93
CA ASP A 176 12.15 1.80 -27.94
C ASP A 176 13.06 0.56 -27.77
N VAL A 177 13.96 0.32 -28.73
CA VAL A 177 14.92 -0.80 -28.72
C VAL A 177 15.77 -0.79 -27.45
N LYS A 178 16.14 0.39 -26.94
CA LYS A 178 17.03 0.51 -25.76
C LYS A 178 16.35 0.08 -24.46
N MET A 179 15.02 0.10 -24.43
CA MET A 179 14.23 -0.22 -23.26
C MET A 179 13.69 -1.65 -23.26
N THR A 180 13.99 -2.44 -24.30
CA THR A 180 13.41 -3.78 -24.45
C THR A 180 14.45 -4.86 -24.72
N THR A 181 14.70 -5.68 -23.71
CA THR A 181 15.47 -6.94 -23.83
C THR A 181 14.56 -8.15 -23.93
N TYR A 182 13.43 -8.13 -23.22
CA TYR A 182 12.52 -9.26 -23.11
C TYR A 182 11.12 -8.93 -23.63
N GLY A 183 10.43 -9.93 -24.12
CA GLY A 183 9.00 -9.90 -24.41
C GLY A 183 8.44 -11.31 -24.49
N SER A 184 7.31 -11.48 -25.18
CA SER A 184 6.78 -12.82 -25.44
C SER A 184 6.30 -12.98 -26.89
N ILE A 185 6.41 -14.20 -27.40
CA ILE A 185 5.83 -14.60 -28.68
C ILE A 185 4.89 -15.76 -28.38
N GLN A 186 3.59 -15.56 -28.60
CA GLN A 186 2.57 -16.54 -28.25
C GLN A 186 1.90 -17.10 -29.50
N TYR A 187 1.88 -18.42 -29.63
CA TYR A 187 1.04 -19.11 -30.60
C TYR A 187 -0.44 -18.77 -30.35
N GLN A 188 -1.21 -18.54 -31.42
CA GLN A 188 -2.64 -18.29 -31.33
C GLN A 188 -3.44 -19.39 -32.01
N ARG A 189 -3.14 -19.66 -33.28
CA ARG A 189 -3.87 -20.65 -34.09
C ARG A 189 -3.09 -21.03 -35.34
N SER A 190 -3.45 -22.17 -35.91
CA SER A 190 -3.01 -22.65 -37.22
C SER A 190 -4.00 -23.69 -37.76
N SER A 191 -3.94 -23.96 -39.05
CA SER A 191 -4.53 -25.16 -39.64
C SER A 191 -3.49 -26.26 -39.71
N VAL A 192 -3.89 -27.51 -39.46
CA VAL A 192 -2.97 -28.66 -39.47
C VAL A 192 -3.35 -29.59 -40.61
N GLU A 193 -2.35 -29.99 -41.40
CA GLU A 193 -2.50 -31.02 -42.44
C GLU A 193 -2.02 -32.37 -41.87
N TYR A 194 -2.92 -33.36 -41.83
CA TYR A 194 -2.60 -34.73 -41.44
C TYR A 194 -2.27 -35.55 -42.68
N PHE A 195 -1.09 -36.19 -42.68
CA PHE A 195 -0.77 -37.22 -43.67
C PHE A 195 -1.41 -38.53 -43.22
N ILE A 196 -2.56 -38.87 -43.79
CA ILE A 196 -3.10 -40.23 -43.71
C ILE A 196 -2.31 -41.06 -44.72
N LYS A 197 -1.60 -42.09 -44.25
CA LYS A 197 -0.91 -43.07 -45.10
C LYS A 197 -1.90 -44.05 -45.71
#